data_AF-A0A7W8B8Y5-F1
#
_entry.id   AF-A0A7W8B8Y5-F1
#
_cell.length_a   1.000
_cell.length_b   1.000
_cell.length_c   1.000
_cell.angle_alpha   90.00
_cell.angle_beta   90.00
_cell.angle_gamma   90.00
#
_symmetry.space_group_name_H-M   'P 1'
#
loop_
_entity.id
_entity.type
_entity.pdbx_description
1 polymer ?
#
loop_
_entity_poly.entity_id
_entity_poly.type
_entity_poly.pdbx_seq_one_letter_code
_entity_poly.pdbx_strand_id
1 'polypeptide(L)'
;MSLSMAQVRTILTGAKGELTLTPQQLAHESALELFDDYLFTDALTVHDPEVDLEALTVTGRLALAGHGADLPCTLRFLGDAQGADVSAVVLDAQLPDWRFRLGDLDLDLGFLGTVWKAGRLHAVLTLALSEDGGSAVAPRCVVRMPGIGAGHQQWEFDVAASGASTVTASLTPGEGISLSTLADLAQLPFGSGADFALPAEIPVAAPRIRQIQVVADTDRRRLCSVWSRVGLADHVAVIPGTAELTAVEAEFTLTFPEGGPVRTRAALRAGIGVHGYTLGGTITVPELEVVAEAAGPFPDTGTPAEFASGSGLESLPVAHATVRADLREGSYALALGYAAPAASGSGFVLENAALEIAGHRSGAPDVRIHGELAIGSARIRAVAARTTDGRWELAGSVRHVDFAPVADWLSEHMGVTVPEFLRGVVLDDLSVARRADGSLEFSADSLFSLGSRKTALLISAASGTGPGTGHLEATLSIDLPAAEPMVLELQAQAGGRVRASWQGDAAASVTDLVEWLGGTVDGSVRNLLPEVTRLDLMAGDGGVVVAADAGTVRAVFATAPSGATPAPLADTHRG
;
A
#
# COMPACT_ATOMS: atom_id res chain seq x y z
N MET A 1 26.84 39.33 -34.33
CA MET A 1 25.95 39.16 -35.50
C MET A 1 25.81 37.67 -35.69
N SER A 2 24.61 37.11 -35.69
CA SER A 2 24.37 35.67 -35.90
C SER A 2 24.62 35.28 -37.37
N LEU A 3 25.09 34.05 -37.61
CA LEU A 3 25.18 33.48 -38.95
C LEU A 3 23.77 33.13 -39.45
N SER A 4 23.33 33.72 -40.57
CA SER A 4 22.01 33.44 -41.16
C SER A 4 21.97 32.17 -42.02
N MET A 5 20.81 31.55 -42.16
CA MET A 5 20.62 30.38 -43.03
C MET A 5 20.88 30.70 -44.51
N ALA A 6 20.64 31.94 -44.94
CA ALA A 6 20.97 32.40 -46.30
C ALA A 6 22.49 32.50 -46.53
N GLN A 7 23.24 32.92 -45.51
CA GLN A 7 24.71 32.93 -45.56
C GLN A 7 25.26 31.50 -45.59
N VAL A 8 24.70 30.58 -44.79
CA VAL A 8 25.08 29.16 -44.86
C VAL A 8 24.88 28.60 -46.26
N ARG A 9 23.71 28.78 -46.88
CA ARG A 9 23.47 28.33 -48.27
C ARG A 9 24.51 28.88 -49.25
N THR A 10 24.91 30.14 -49.07
CA THR A 10 25.96 30.77 -49.89
C THR A 10 27.32 30.11 -49.69
N ILE A 11 27.72 29.87 -48.43
CA ILE A 11 28.96 29.17 -48.07
C ILE A 11 28.97 27.76 -48.69
N LEU A 12 27.89 27.02 -48.52
CA LEU A 12 27.73 25.66 -49.01
C LEU A 12 27.77 25.56 -50.54
N THR A 13 27.20 26.53 -51.26
CA THR A 13 27.25 26.58 -52.74
C THR A 13 28.67 26.83 -53.26
N GLY A 14 29.52 27.50 -52.46
CA GLY A 14 30.91 27.81 -52.77
C GLY A 14 31.91 26.70 -52.46
N ALA A 15 31.52 25.67 -51.70
CA ALA A 15 32.40 24.58 -51.29
C ALA A 15 32.79 23.70 -52.50
N LYS A 16 34.06 23.79 -52.93
CA LYS A 16 34.63 22.95 -54.00
C LYS A 16 36.04 22.52 -53.61
N GLY A 17 36.26 21.20 -53.50
CA GLY A 17 37.53 20.62 -53.06
C GLY A 17 37.71 20.66 -51.55
N GLU A 18 37.53 21.84 -50.94
CA GLU A 18 37.55 22.03 -49.49
C GLU A 18 36.46 23.01 -49.06
N LEU A 19 35.92 22.79 -47.85
CA LEU A 19 35.10 23.75 -47.13
C LEU A 19 35.84 24.16 -45.87
N THR A 20 36.08 25.46 -45.68
CA THR A 20 36.77 26.00 -44.50
C THR A 20 35.85 26.95 -43.76
N LEU A 21 35.73 26.76 -42.44
CA LEU A 21 35.00 27.64 -41.53
C LEU A 21 35.93 28.16 -40.44
N THR A 22 35.98 29.48 -40.28
CA THR A 22 36.76 30.15 -39.22
C THR A 22 35.86 30.56 -38.06
N PRO A 23 36.42 30.80 -36.84
CA PRO A 23 35.63 31.30 -35.71
C PRO A 23 34.84 32.57 -36.05
N GLN A 24 35.43 33.49 -36.82
CA GLN A 24 34.78 34.74 -37.21
C GLN A 24 33.58 34.53 -38.14
N GLN A 25 33.60 33.47 -38.96
CA GLN A 25 32.49 33.14 -39.86
C GLN A 25 31.31 32.52 -39.12
N LEU A 26 31.56 31.81 -38.01
CA LEU A 26 30.50 31.33 -37.12
C LEU A 26 29.90 32.46 -36.27
N ALA A 27 30.61 33.60 -36.18
CA ALA A 27 30.13 34.87 -35.67
C ALA A 27 29.58 34.82 -34.23
N HIS A 28 30.16 33.95 -33.41
CA HIS A 28 29.83 33.74 -32.00
C HIS A 28 31.09 33.61 -31.15
N GLU A 29 31.12 34.23 -29.96
CA GLU A 29 32.34 34.32 -29.14
C GLU A 29 32.85 32.94 -28.69
N SER A 30 31.92 32.04 -28.36
CA SER A 30 32.24 30.67 -27.96
C SER A 30 32.67 29.75 -29.10
N ALA A 31 32.64 30.22 -30.36
CA ALA A 31 33.25 29.46 -31.44
C ALA A 31 34.74 29.23 -31.17
N LEU A 32 35.43 30.17 -30.51
CA LEU A 32 36.85 30.03 -30.15
C LEU A 32 37.12 28.78 -29.30
N GLU A 33 36.24 28.46 -28.35
CA GLU A 33 36.35 27.25 -27.51
C GLU A 33 36.36 25.97 -28.38
N LEU A 34 35.53 25.90 -29.43
CA LEU A 34 35.54 24.76 -30.36
C LEU A 34 36.91 24.60 -31.04
N PHE A 35 37.51 25.70 -31.47
CA PHE A 35 38.78 25.70 -32.20
C PHE A 35 39.99 25.46 -31.29
N ASP A 36 40.04 26.14 -30.15
CA ASP A 36 41.18 26.11 -29.24
C ASP A 36 41.24 24.81 -28.44
N ASP A 37 40.09 24.32 -27.94
CA ASP A 37 40.05 23.21 -26.97
C ASP A 37 39.75 21.84 -27.60
N TYR A 38 39.14 21.79 -28.79
CA TYR A 38 38.70 20.54 -29.41
C TYR A 38 39.30 20.27 -30.79
N LEU A 39 39.39 21.27 -31.66
CA LEU A 39 39.97 21.10 -33.01
C LEU A 39 41.49 21.31 -33.02
N PHE A 40 42.01 22.18 -32.14
CA PHE A 40 43.40 22.66 -32.11
C PHE A 40 43.88 23.22 -33.47
N THR A 41 42.99 23.93 -34.17
CA THR A 41 43.25 24.55 -35.47
C THR A 41 42.57 25.92 -35.58
N ASP A 42 43.12 26.82 -36.41
CA ASP A 42 42.52 28.14 -36.63
C ASP A 42 41.25 28.11 -37.51
N ALA A 43 40.96 26.96 -38.12
CA ALA A 43 39.81 26.75 -38.99
C ALA A 43 39.40 25.28 -39.07
N LEU A 44 38.11 25.05 -39.30
CA LEU A 44 37.51 23.73 -39.51
C LEU A 44 37.50 23.49 -41.01
N THR A 45 38.30 22.54 -41.46
CA THR A 45 38.41 22.19 -42.88
C THR A 45 37.81 20.81 -43.12
N VAL A 46 36.81 20.76 -44.00
CA VAL A 46 36.24 19.53 -44.53
C VAL A 46 36.77 19.32 -45.94
N HIS A 47 37.57 18.28 -46.12
CA HIS A 47 38.12 17.85 -47.41
C HIS A 47 37.10 17.00 -48.18
N ASP A 48 37.14 17.11 -49.51
CA ASP A 48 36.25 16.45 -50.44
C ASP A 48 34.76 16.60 -50.07
N PRO A 49 34.26 17.83 -49.84
CA PRO A 49 32.91 18.05 -49.34
C PRO A 49 31.85 17.68 -50.38
N GLU A 50 30.90 16.83 -49.96
CA GLU A 50 29.63 16.59 -50.63
C GLU A 50 28.54 17.36 -49.89
N VAL A 51 27.91 18.30 -50.59
CA VAL A 51 26.97 19.26 -50.00
C VAL A 51 25.53 18.86 -50.31
N ASP A 52 24.71 18.79 -49.26
CA ASP A 52 23.25 18.77 -49.35
C ASP A 52 22.68 20.13 -48.94
N LEU A 53 22.24 20.90 -49.94
CA LEU A 53 21.66 22.24 -49.75
C LEU A 53 20.23 22.23 -49.22
N GLU A 54 19.52 21.09 -49.29
CA GLU A 54 18.18 20.96 -48.73
C GLU A 54 18.27 20.67 -47.23
N ALA A 55 19.09 19.70 -46.85
CA ALA A 55 19.31 19.35 -45.45
C ALA A 55 20.29 20.30 -44.72
N LEU A 56 21.00 21.17 -45.47
CA LEU A 56 22.06 22.04 -44.99
C LEU A 56 23.14 21.24 -44.25
N THR A 57 23.60 20.18 -44.91
CA THR A 57 24.62 19.28 -44.40
C THR A 57 25.77 19.15 -45.38
N VAL A 58 26.95 18.84 -44.84
CA VAL A 58 28.16 18.57 -45.62
C VAL A 58 28.78 17.29 -45.11
N THR A 59 28.95 16.32 -45.99
CA THR A 59 29.71 15.10 -45.69
C THR A 59 31.10 15.22 -46.32
N GLY A 60 32.11 14.63 -45.69
CA GLY A 60 33.47 14.68 -46.21
C GLY A 60 34.44 14.06 -45.24
N ARG A 61 35.66 14.59 -45.18
CA ARG A 61 36.68 14.16 -44.23
C ARG A 61 37.28 15.35 -43.48
N LEU A 62 37.60 15.17 -42.21
CA LEU A 62 38.26 16.20 -41.41
C LEU A 62 39.37 15.61 -40.54
N ALA A 63 40.37 16.42 -40.25
CA ALA A 63 41.36 16.14 -39.21
C ALA A 63 40.79 16.57 -37.86
N LEU A 64 40.74 15.64 -36.90
CA LEU A 64 40.32 15.90 -35.53
C LEU A 64 41.52 15.74 -34.61
N ALA A 65 41.72 16.66 -33.65
CA ALA A 65 42.82 16.55 -32.72
C ALA A 65 42.80 15.22 -31.96
N GLY A 66 43.99 14.69 -31.65
CA GLY A 66 44.12 13.36 -31.04
C GLY A 66 43.97 12.18 -32.01
N HIS A 67 43.57 12.43 -33.26
CA HIS A 67 43.42 11.43 -34.31
C HIS A 67 44.37 11.74 -35.49
N GLY A 68 45.24 10.78 -35.82
CA GLY A 68 46.34 10.99 -36.80
C GLY A 68 45.96 10.87 -38.28
N ALA A 69 44.69 10.65 -38.61
CA ALA A 69 44.21 10.47 -39.98
C ALA A 69 42.86 11.17 -40.19
N ASP A 70 42.58 11.62 -41.40
CA ASP A 70 41.31 12.27 -41.72
C ASP A 70 40.14 11.30 -41.53
N LEU A 71 39.20 11.72 -40.70
CA LEU A 71 38.03 10.96 -40.29
C LEU A 71 36.83 11.30 -41.18
N PRO A 72 36.02 10.30 -41.59
CA PRO A 72 34.73 10.58 -42.21
C PRO A 72 33.87 11.42 -41.28
N CYS A 73 33.29 12.50 -41.80
CA CYS A 73 32.52 13.43 -41.00
C CYS A 73 31.26 13.92 -41.69
N THR A 74 30.30 14.38 -40.88
CA THR A 74 29.15 15.16 -41.30
C THR A 74 29.10 16.45 -40.50
N LEU A 75 29.01 17.58 -41.18
CA LEU A 75 28.76 18.89 -40.61
C LEU A 75 27.32 19.30 -40.91
N ARG A 76 26.56 19.72 -39.90
CA ARG A 76 25.15 20.10 -40.01
C ARG A 76 24.91 21.48 -39.42
N PHE A 77 24.12 22.29 -40.11
CA PHE A 77 23.67 23.60 -39.63
C PHE A 77 22.20 23.52 -39.23
N LEU A 78 21.89 23.84 -37.98
CA LEU A 78 20.53 23.82 -37.45
C LEU A 78 20.00 25.24 -37.36
N GLY A 79 18.76 25.45 -37.81
CA GLY A 79 18.07 26.74 -37.73
C GLY A 79 17.46 26.99 -36.36
N ASP A 80 17.22 28.27 -36.04
CA ASP A 80 16.37 28.67 -34.92
C ASP A 80 14.88 28.33 -35.15
N ALA A 81 14.03 28.66 -34.18
CA ALA A 81 12.59 28.39 -34.27
C ALA A 81 11.90 29.06 -35.47
N GLN A 82 12.48 30.14 -36.01
CA GLN A 82 11.97 30.87 -37.17
C GLN A 82 12.61 30.40 -38.49
N GLY A 83 13.65 29.56 -38.42
CA GLY A 83 14.44 29.09 -39.55
C GLY A 83 15.24 30.20 -40.25
N ALA A 84 15.44 31.34 -39.60
CA ALA A 84 16.10 32.51 -40.19
C ALA A 84 17.61 32.48 -39.93
N ASP A 85 17.98 32.21 -38.69
CA ASP A 85 19.36 32.18 -38.22
C ASP A 85 19.80 30.77 -37.82
N VAL A 86 21.10 30.52 -37.83
CA VAL A 86 21.69 29.27 -37.35
C VAL A 86 21.70 29.28 -35.82
N SER A 87 21.02 28.31 -35.22
CA SER A 87 20.98 28.11 -33.77
C SER A 87 22.09 27.18 -33.28
N ALA A 88 22.57 26.25 -34.13
CA ALA A 88 23.66 25.35 -33.77
C ALA A 88 24.42 24.83 -35.00
N VAL A 89 25.68 24.47 -34.78
CA VAL A 89 26.50 23.71 -35.73
C VAL A 89 26.88 22.39 -35.08
N VAL A 90 26.58 21.28 -35.76
CA VAL A 90 26.86 19.93 -35.27
C VAL A 90 27.90 19.29 -36.18
N LEU A 91 29.06 18.96 -35.60
CA LEU A 91 30.08 18.18 -36.26
C LEU A 91 30.04 16.74 -35.73
N ASP A 92 29.97 15.79 -36.65
CA ASP A 92 29.85 14.36 -36.37
C ASP A 92 30.96 13.61 -37.09
N ALA A 93 31.97 13.15 -36.36
CA ALA A 93 33.12 12.44 -36.91
C ALA A 93 33.09 10.96 -36.51
N GLN A 94 33.18 10.06 -37.48
CA GLN A 94 33.25 8.62 -37.23
C GLN A 94 34.66 8.22 -36.80
N LEU A 95 34.75 7.46 -35.69
CA LEU A 95 36.01 7.00 -35.08
C LEU A 95 36.22 5.50 -35.35
N PRO A 96 36.87 5.12 -36.48
CA PRO A 96 36.96 3.73 -36.92
C PRO A 96 37.84 2.85 -36.00
N ASP A 97 38.77 3.45 -35.27
CA ASP A 97 39.64 2.78 -34.30
C ASP A 97 38.99 2.61 -32.92
N TRP A 98 37.75 3.11 -32.75
CA TRP A 98 37.00 3.06 -31.49
C TRP A 98 37.74 3.72 -30.31
N ARG A 99 38.55 4.74 -30.61
CA ARG A 99 39.16 5.60 -29.59
C ARG A 99 38.48 6.95 -29.61
N PHE A 100 38.21 7.51 -28.45
CA PHE A 100 37.67 8.86 -28.30
C PHE A 100 38.70 9.70 -27.56
N ARG A 101 39.22 10.74 -28.21
CA ARG A 101 40.25 11.64 -27.65
C ARG A 101 39.87 13.08 -27.91
N LEU A 102 39.05 13.64 -27.03
CA LEU A 102 38.61 15.04 -27.13
C LEU A 102 38.58 15.69 -25.75
N GLY A 103 39.17 16.89 -25.67
CA GLY A 103 39.44 17.56 -24.39
C GLY A 103 40.29 16.67 -23.47
N ASP A 104 39.87 16.55 -22.21
CA ASP A 104 40.53 15.71 -21.21
C ASP A 104 40.10 14.22 -21.24
N LEU A 105 39.19 13.84 -22.15
CA LEU A 105 38.62 12.50 -22.20
C LEU A 105 39.37 11.63 -23.24
N ASP A 106 40.14 10.65 -22.77
CA ASP A 106 40.77 9.59 -23.59
C ASP A 106 40.17 8.22 -23.23
N LEU A 107 39.36 7.67 -24.13
CA LEU A 107 38.70 6.37 -23.96
C LEU A 107 39.11 5.42 -25.08
N ASP A 108 39.71 4.29 -24.74
CA ASP A 108 39.92 3.17 -25.65
C ASP A 108 38.74 2.18 -25.54
N LEU A 109 37.82 2.25 -26.49
CA LEU A 109 36.61 1.43 -26.58
C LEU A 109 36.74 0.34 -27.66
N GLY A 110 37.96 0.03 -28.11
CA GLY A 110 38.20 -0.96 -29.17
C GLY A 110 37.58 -2.33 -28.89
N PHE A 111 37.57 -2.74 -27.62
CA PHE A 111 36.92 -4.00 -27.22
C PHE A 111 35.40 -3.96 -27.42
N LEU A 112 34.74 -2.81 -27.21
CA LEU A 112 33.30 -2.68 -27.49
C LEU A 112 33.00 -2.82 -28.97
N GLY A 113 33.90 -2.36 -29.85
CA GLY A 113 33.78 -2.60 -31.29
C GLY A 113 33.73 -4.09 -31.65
N THR A 114 34.46 -4.94 -30.92
CA THR A 114 34.41 -6.40 -31.12
C THR A 114 33.11 -7.03 -30.63
N VAL A 115 32.50 -6.47 -29.58
CA VAL A 115 31.23 -6.94 -29.01
C VAL A 115 30.06 -6.44 -29.86
N TRP A 116 30.07 -5.16 -30.25
CA TRP A 116 28.95 -4.49 -30.91
C TRP A 116 28.98 -4.59 -32.44
N LYS A 117 30.06 -5.16 -33.03
CA LYS A 117 30.32 -5.62 -34.41
C LYS A 117 29.81 -4.76 -35.58
N ALA A 118 28.52 -4.46 -35.61
CA ALA A 118 27.86 -3.58 -36.56
C ALA A 118 27.82 -2.10 -36.10
N GLY A 119 28.19 -1.81 -34.84
CA GLY A 119 28.25 -0.44 -34.32
C GLY A 119 29.34 0.42 -34.97
N ARG A 120 29.20 1.73 -34.81
CA ARG A 120 30.20 2.75 -35.13
C ARG A 120 30.32 3.72 -33.98
N LEU A 121 31.54 4.04 -33.58
CA LEU A 121 31.83 5.09 -32.61
C LEU A 121 31.89 6.44 -33.34
N HIS A 122 31.32 7.47 -32.73
CA HIS A 122 31.27 8.82 -33.24
C HIS A 122 31.70 9.82 -32.15
N ALA A 123 32.45 10.83 -32.55
CA ALA A 123 32.59 12.07 -31.81
C ALA A 123 31.59 13.09 -32.35
N VAL A 124 30.69 13.56 -31.50
CA VAL A 124 29.72 14.59 -31.86
C VAL A 124 30.06 15.87 -31.08
N LEU A 125 30.42 16.93 -31.78
CA LEU A 125 30.65 18.26 -31.23
C LEU A 125 29.49 19.16 -31.63
N THR A 126 28.71 19.63 -30.66
CA THR A 126 27.66 20.63 -30.88
C THR A 126 28.13 21.99 -30.41
N LEU A 127 28.17 22.96 -31.31
CA LEU A 127 28.35 24.37 -31.00
C LEU A 127 26.97 25.04 -31.01
N ALA A 128 26.48 25.43 -29.83
CA ALA A 128 25.27 26.23 -29.69
C ALA A 128 25.60 27.71 -29.97
N LEU A 129 24.80 28.34 -30.82
CA LEU A 129 24.97 29.73 -31.27
C LEU A 129 23.87 30.67 -30.75
N SER A 130 22.88 30.14 -30.03
CA SER A 130 21.81 30.91 -29.38
C SER A 130 22.02 31.00 -27.86
N GLU A 131 21.77 32.17 -27.27
CA GLU A 131 21.96 32.44 -25.83
C GLU A 131 21.12 31.55 -24.89
N ASP A 132 20.02 30.96 -25.37
CA ASP A 132 19.12 30.12 -24.57
C ASP A 132 19.62 28.68 -24.33
N GLY A 133 20.78 28.28 -24.89
CA GLY A 133 21.16 26.88 -25.12
C GLY A 133 22.05 26.16 -24.09
N GLY A 134 22.52 26.82 -23.03
CA GLY A 134 23.46 26.20 -22.07
C GLY A 134 24.93 26.31 -22.48
N SER A 135 25.75 25.26 -22.23
CA SER A 135 27.18 25.24 -22.60
C SER A 135 27.35 25.49 -24.09
N ALA A 136 28.27 26.39 -24.45
CA ALA A 136 28.37 26.84 -25.82
C ALA A 136 28.98 25.78 -26.76
N VAL A 137 29.89 24.93 -26.25
CA VAL A 137 30.34 23.71 -26.92
C VAL A 137 30.03 22.50 -26.06
N ALA A 138 29.52 21.42 -26.67
CA ALA A 138 29.16 20.19 -25.99
C ALA A 138 29.72 18.96 -26.76
N PRO A 139 30.85 18.37 -26.32
CA PRO A 139 31.35 17.12 -26.86
C PRO A 139 30.56 15.92 -26.33
N ARG A 140 30.20 14.99 -27.23
CA ARG A 140 29.55 13.72 -26.90
C ARG A 140 30.30 12.58 -27.58
N CYS A 141 30.57 11.54 -26.81
CA CYS A 141 31.01 10.24 -27.33
C CYS A 141 29.78 9.39 -27.56
N VAL A 142 29.55 8.96 -28.80
CA VAL A 142 28.29 8.32 -29.19
C VAL A 142 28.59 7.03 -29.92
N VAL A 143 27.91 5.95 -29.57
CA VAL A 143 27.93 4.73 -30.36
C VAL A 143 26.61 4.58 -31.09
N ARG A 144 26.67 4.51 -32.42
CA ARG A 144 25.49 4.23 -33.23
C ARG A 144 25.49 2.83 -33.78
N MET A 145 24.33 2.20 -33.79
CA MET A 145 24.18 0.82 -34.25
C MET A 145 22.88 0.61 -35.03
N PRO A 146 22.81 -0.38 -35.92
CA PRO A 146 21.55 -0.75 -36.56
C PRO A 146 20.53 -1.11 -35.48
N GLY A 147 19.32 -0.59 -35.57
CA GLY A 147 18.26 -0.97 -34.64
C GLY A 147 17.69 -2.34 -34.91
N ILE A 148 17.06 -2.87 -33.87
CA ILE A 148 16.30 -4.10 -33.89
C ILE A 148 14.79 -3.80 -33.81
N GLY A 149 13.95 -4.78 -34.15
CA GLY A 149 12.48 -4.65 -34.09
C GLY A 149 11.83 -4.10 -35.36
N ALA A 150 10.52 -3.80 -35.27
CA ALA A 150 9.64 -3.57 -36.41
C ALA A 150 9.93 -2.29 -37.25
N GLY A 151 10.80 -1.40 -36.77
CA GLY A 151 11.08 -0.11 -37.42
C GLY A 151 12.52 0.09 -37.93
N HIS A 152 13.46 -0.82 -37.63
CA HIS A 152 14.88 -0.77 -38.06
C HIS A 152 15.56 0.63 -38.00
N GLN A 153 15.22 1.47 -37.02
CA GLN A 153 15.88 2.79 -36.86
C GLN A 153 17.27 2.64 -36.26
N GLN A 154 18.24 3.47 -36.63
CA GLN A 154 19.56 3.47 -35.98
C GLN A 154 19.43 3.86 -34.50
N TRP A 155 20.08 3.12 -33.61
CA TRP A 155 20.10 3.41 -32.18
C TRP A 155 21.35 4.20 -31.82
N GLU A 156 21.19 5.20 -30.97
CA GLU A 156 22.26 6.10 -30.53
C GLU A 156 22.47 5.94 -29.02
N PHE A 157 23.67 5.52 -28.61
CA PHE A 157 24.07 5.38 -27.22
C PHE A 157 25.06 6.47 -26.84
N ASP A 158 24.72 7.28 -25.83
CA ASP A 158 25.62 8.24 -25.22
C ASP A 158 26.59 7.55 -24.28
N VAL A 159 27.89 7.69 -24.54
CA VAL A 159 28.96 7.10 -23.74
C VAL A 159 29.60 8.16 -22.86
N ALA A 160 29.63 7.90 -21.56
CA ALA A 160 30.29 8.75 -20.58
C ALA A 160 31.14 7.91 -19.63
N ALA A 161 32.23 8.49 -19.11
CA ALA A 161 32.95 7.90 -17.99
C ALA A 161 32.06 7.91 -16.75
N SER A 162 31.95 6.76 -16.08
CA SER A 162 31.14 6.59 -14.87
C SER A 162 31.97 6.26 -13.62
N GLY A 163 33.28 6.04 -13.80
CA GLY A 163 34.25 5.77 -12.76
C GLY A 163 35.67 5.79 -13.34
N ALA A 164 36.67 5.51 -12.51
CA ALA A 164 38.08 5.58 -12.93
C ALA A 164 38.42 4.63 -14.09
N SER A 165 37.77 3.47 -14.16
CA SER A 165 37.99 2.44 -15.18
C SER A 165 36.68 1.92 -15.79
N THR A 166 35.60 2.70 -15.67
CA THR A 166 34.27 2.29 -16.14
C THR A 166 33.63 3.35 -17.00
N VAL A 167 32.95 2.89 -18.05
CA VAL A 167 32.13 3.72 -18.93
C VAL A 167 30.70 3.21 -18.91
N THR A 168 29.76 4.14 -19.06
CA THR A 168 28.34 3.84 -19.21
C THR A 168 27.88 4.34 -20.58
N ALA A 169 27.34 3.44 -21.39
CA ALA A 169 26.67 3.76 -22.65
C ALA A 169 25.15 3.71 -22.43
N SER A 170 24.44 4.81 -22.64
CA SER A 170 23.01 4.94 -22.34
C SER A 170 22.20 5.30 -23.58
N LEU A 171 21.02 4.70 -23.71
CA LEU A 171 20.02 5.00 -24.73
C LEU A 171 18.70 5.31 -24.03
N THR A 172 18.16 6.51 -24.24
CA THR A 172 16.85 6.94 -23.69
C THR A 172 15.97 7.47 -24.83
N PRO A 173 15.24 6.59 -25.55
CA PRO A 173 14.38 7.00 -26.64
C PRO A 173 13.16 7.77 -26.11
N GLY A 174 12.87 8.95 -26.67
CA GLY A 174 11.77 9.81 -26.20
C GLY A 174 10.41 9.08 -26.14
N GLU A 175 9.87 8.65 -27.28
CA GLU A 175 8.58 7.93 -27.33
C GLU A 175 8.70 6.42 -27.06
N GLY A 176 9.93 5.92 -26.87
CA GLY A 176 10.25 4.50 -26.77
C GLY A 176 10.40 3.81 -28.14
N ILE A 177 11.20 2.73 -28.18
CA ILE A 177 11.41 1.94 -29.41
C ILE A 177 10.55 0.68 -29.35
N SER A 178 9.61 0.54 -30.29
CA SER A 178 8.72 -0.62 -30.37
C SER A 178 9.46 -1.89 -30.72
N LEU A 179 9.18 -2.95 -29.97
CA LEU A 179 9.61 -4.31 -30.22
C LEU A 179 8.42 -5.13 -30.73
N SER A 180 8.69 -6.15 -31.55
CA SER A 180 7.67 -7.13 -31.93
C SER A 180 7.40 -8.08 -30.78
N THR A 181 8.46 -8.51 -30.08
CA THR A 181 8.39 -9.36 -28.88
C THR A 181 9.56 -9.05 -27.94
N LEU A 182 9.49 -9.50 -26.68
CA LEU A 182 10.64 -9.40 -25.76
C LEU A 182 11.88 -10.18 -26.24
N ALA A 183 11.69 -11.22 -27.06
CA ALA A 183 12.79 -12.00 -27.62
C ALA A 183 13.68 -11.17 -28.59
N ASP A 184 13.16 -10.06 -29.12
CA ASP A 184 13.96 -9.15 -29.96
C ASP A 184 15.15 -8.57 -29.19
N LEU A 185 15.06 -8.41 -27.86
CA LEU A 185 16.16 -7.94 -27.01
C LEU A 185 17.39 -8.84 -27.09
N ALA A 186 17.21 -10.14 -27.35
CA ALA A 186 18.32 -11.09 -27.51
C ALA A 186 19.11 -10.87 -28.82
N GLN A 187 18.56 -10.11 -29.77
CA GLN A 187 19.25 -9.73 -31.01
C GLN A 187 20.24 -8.57 -30.78
N LEU A 188 20.20 -7.92 -29.61
CA LEU A 188 21.20 -6.92 -29.25
C LEU A 188 22.57 -7.59 -29.11
N PRO A 189 23.66 -6.88 -29.45
CA PRO A 189 25.01 -7.45 -29.38
C PRO A 189 25.42 -7.96 -27.99
N PHE A 190 24.79 -7.41 -26.95
CA PHE A 190 24.97 -7.78 -25.55
C PHE A 190 23.82 -8.64 -24.98
N GLY A 191 22.76 -8.87 -25.75
CA GLY A 191 21.59 -9.68 -25.36
C GLY A 191 21.70 -11.16 -25.75
N SER A 192 22.70 -11.53 -26.55
CA SER A 192 22.87 -12.92 -27.00
C SER A 192 23.07 -13.88 -25.81
N GLY A 193 22.26 -14.94 -25.76
CA GLY A 193 22.27 -15.93 -24.68
C GLY A 193 21.53 -15.51 -23.40
N ALA A 194 20.91 -14.33 -23.38
CA ALA A 194 20.06 -13.89 -22.28
C ALA A 194 18.62 -14.40 -22.43
N ASP A 195 17.98 -14.69 -21.31
CA ASP A 195 16.55 -15.02 -21.25
C ASP A 195 15.73 -13.78 -20.83
N PHE A 196 14.86 -13.32 -21.72
CA PHE A 196 13.94 -12.20 -21.49
C PHE A 196 12.49 -12.66 -21.32
N ALA A 197 12.26 -13.96 -21.11
CA ALA A 197 10.93 -14.48 -20.83
C ALA A 197 10.39 -13.92 -19.51
N LEU A 198 9.12 -13.53 -19.53
CA LEU A 198 8.34 -13.24 -18.34
C LEU A 198 7.35 -14.38 -18.10
N PRO A 199 6.87 -14.58 -16.86
CA PRO A 199 5.76 -15.50 -16.60
C PRO A 199 4.55 -15.20 -17.51
N ALA A 200 3.85 -16.24 -17.96
CA ALA A 200 2.78 -16.15 -18.95
C ALA A 200 1.57 -15.30 -18.47
N GLU A 201 1.45 -15.14 -17.16
CA GLU A 201 0.43 -14.34 -16.49
C GLU A 201 0.65 -12.81 -16.67
N ILE A 202 1.85 -12.38 -17.08
CA ILE A 202 2.15 -10.98 -17.36
C ILE A 202 1.87 -10.70 -18.85
N PRO A 203 0.80 -9.95 -19.18
CA PRO A 203 0.48 -9.68 -20.56
C PRO A 203 1.51 -8.72 -21.18
N VAL A 204 1.99 -9.11 -22.36
CA VAL A 204 2.91 -8.33 -23.19
C VAL A 204 2.17 -7.98 -24.46
N ALA A 205 1.64 -6.76 -24.54
CA ALA A 205 0.83 -6.33 -25.68
C ALA A 205 1.70 -5.63 -26.74
N ALA A 206 2.40 -4.57 -26.35
CA ALA A 206 3.21 -3.75 -27.25
C ALA A 206 4.52 -3.37 -26.55
N PRO A 207 5.50 -4.29 -26.45
CA PRO A 207 6.72 -4.04 -25.72
C PRO A 207 7.50 -2.87 -26.34
N ARG A 208 7.92 -1.90 -25.52
CA ARG A 208 8.67 -0.71 -25.95
C ARG A 208 9.87 -0.48 -25.05
N ILE A 209 11.06 -0.38 -25.64
CA ILE A 209 12.26 0.01 -24.90
C ILE A 209 12.13 1.47 -24.48
N ARG A 210 12.20 1.72 -23.19
CA ARG A 210 12.21 3.06 -22.59
C ARG A 210 13.62 3.52 -22.25
N GLN A 211 14.49 2.58 -21.90
CA GLN A 211 15.87 2.88 -21.54
C GLN A 211 16.75 1.65 -21.68
N ILE A 212 17.99 1.85 -22.09
CA ILE A 212 19.07 0.86 -21.98
C ILE A 212 20.29 1.56 -21.39
N GLN A 213 20.97 0.87 -20.47
CA GLN A 213 22.27 1.27 -19.96
C GLN A 213 23.22 0.07 -20.04
N VAL A 214 24.39 0.29 -20.62
CA VAL A 214 25.47 -0.70 -20.71
C VAL A 214 26.65 -0.17 -19.92
N VAL A 215 27.11 -0.93 -18.93
CA VAL A 215 28.29 -0.59 -18.13
C VAL A 215 29.42 -1.50 -18.54
N ALA A 216 30.57 -0.93 -18.86
CA ALA A 216 31.76 -1.66 -19.27
C ALA A 216 32.99 -1.22 -18.47
N ASP A 217 33.89 -2.17 -18.22
CA ASP A 217 35.20 -1.97 -17.59
C ASP A 217 36.25 -1.88 -18.69
N THR A 218 36.86 -0.70 -18.80
CA THR A 218 37.84 -0.38 -19.87
C THR A 218 39.19 -1.05 -19.63
N ASP A 219 39.59 -1.23 -18.38
CA ASP A 219 40.87 -1.84 -18.02
C ASP A 219 40.85 -3.35 -18.27
N ARG A 220 39.75 -4.00 -17.84
CA ARG A 220 39.52 -5.43 -18.06
C ARG A 220 38.92 -5.74 -19.43
N ARG A 221 38.60 -4.70 -20.21
CA ARG A 221 38.05 -4.79 -21.58
C ARG A 221 36.84 -5.71 -21.67
N ARG A 222 35.86 -5.52 -20.78
CA ARG A 222 34.67 -6.39 -20.69
C ARG A 222 33.40 -5.63 -20.34
N LEU A 223 32.25 -6.21 -20.70
CA LEU A 223 30.96 -5.76 -20.18
C LEU A 223 30.80 -6.19 -18.72
N CYS A 224 30.30 -5.29 -17.89
CA CYS A 224 29.99 -5.57 -16.49
C CYS A 224 28.52 -5.94 -16.34
N SER A 225 27.65 -5.06 -16.83
CA SER A 225 26.20 -5.23 -16.75
C SER A 225 25.49 -4.49 -17.87
N VAL A 226 24.31 -4.99 -18.22
CA VAL A 226 23.35 -4.26 -19.04
C VAL A 226 22.05 -4.18 -18.25
N TRP A 227 21.46 -3.01 -18.22
CA TRP A 227 20.14 -2.80 -17.65
C TRP A 227 19.23 -2.26 -18.74
N SER A 228 18.03 -2.81 -18.87
CA SER A 228 17.02 -2.31 -19.81
C SER A 228 15.67 -2.17 -19.12
N ARG A 229 14.97 -1.08 -19.44
CA ARG A 229 13.59 -0.84 -19.04
C ARG A 229 12.69 -0.90 -20.25
N VAL A 230 11.67 -1.75 -20.17
CA VAL A 230 10.75 -2.05 -21.27
C VAL A 230 9.32 -1.88 -20.78
N GLY A 231 8.58 -0.94 -21.36
CA GLY A 231 7.13 -0.84 -21.16
C GLY A 231 6.44 -2.01 -21.85
N LEU A 232 5.52 -2.69 -21.15
CA LEU A 232 4.85 -3.90 -21.63
C LEU A 232 3.40 -3.62 -22.05
N ALA A 233 2.71 -2.81 -21.24
CA ALA A 233 1.32 -2.42 -21.43
C ALA A 233 1.02 -1.15 -20.62
N ASP A 234 0.22 -0.25 -21.18
CA ASP A 234 -0.19 0.97 -20.49
C ASP A 234 -1.28 0.67 -19.43
N HIS A 235 -2.17 -0.27 -19.73
CA HIS A 235 -3.26 -0.72 -18.86
C HIS A 235 -3.43 -2.24 -18.95
N VAL A 236 -3.54 -2.89 -17.80
CA VAL A 236 -3.80 -4.33 -17.68
C VAL A 236 -4.88 -4.53 -16.65
N ALA A 237 -6.08 -4.94 -17.09
CA ALA A 237 -7.11 -5.37 -16.15
C ALA A 237 -6.68 -6.67 -15.46
N VAL A 238 -6.31 -6.57 -14.18
CA VAL A 238 -5.97 -7.74 -13.35
C VAL A 238 -7.25 -8.40 -12.86
N ILE A 239 -8.21 -7.59 -12.42
CA ILE A 239 -9.57 -8.02 -12.10
C ILE A 239 -10.52 -7.09 -12.86
N PRO A 240 -11.23 -7.58 -13.89
CA PRO A 240 -12.12 -6.77 -14.70
C PRO A 240 -13.07 -5.90 -13.86
N GLY A 241 -13.08 -4.58 -14.12
CA GLY A 241 -13.95 -3.61 -13.46
C GLY A 241 -13.54 -3.21 -12.03
N THR A 242 -12.48 -3.80 -11.48
CA THR A 242 -12.11 -3.65 -10.05
C THR A 242 -10.69 -3.15 -9.89
N ALA A 243 -9.73 -3.84 -10.50
CA ALA A 243 -8.31 -3.57 -10.36
C ALA A 243 -7.58 -3.63 -11.71
N GLU A 244 -6.76 -2.63 -11.95
CA GLU A 244 -5.90 -2.55 -13.13
C GLU A 244 -4.46 -2.23 -12.73
N LEU A 245 -3.50 -2.79 -13.46
CA LEU A 245 -2.13 -2.30 -13.45
C LEU A 245 -2.00 -1.23 -14.52
N THR A 246 -1.27 -0.17 -14.19
CA THR A 246 -1.00 0.96 -15.08
C THR A 246 0.50 1.10 -15.27
N ALA A 247 0.91 1.54 -16.47
CA ALA A 247 2.31 1.72 -16.84
C ALA A 247 3.18 0.51 -16.45
N VAL A 248 2.80 -0.68 -16.92
CA VAL A 248 3.51 -1.92 -16.60
C VAL A 248 4.84 -1.95 -17.32
N GLU A 249 5.92 -2.01 -16.56
CA GLU A 249 7.29 -2.04 -17.06
C GLU A 249 8.05 -3.26 -16.52
N ALA A 250 8.92 -3.82 -17.35
CA ALA A 250 9.94 -4.78 -16.96
C ALA A 250 11.32 -4.12 -16.94
N GLU A 251 12.05 -4.33 -15.87
CA GLU A 251 13.46 -4.02 -15.73
C GLU A 251 14.27 -5.32 -15.82
N PHE A 252 15.03 -5.46 -16.90
CA PHE A 252 15.95 -6.59 -17.07
C PHE A 252 17.37 -6.15 -16.72
N THR A 253 18.04 -6.94 -15.89
CA THR A 253 19.45 -6.78 -15.55
C THR A 253 20.22 -8.00 -16.03
N LEU A 254 21.18 -7.78 -16.91
CA LEU A 254 22.13 -8.75 -17.41
C LEU A 254 23.46 -8.56 -16.70
N THR A 255 24.04 -9.66 -16.22
CA THR A 255 25.39 -9.67 -15.66
C THR A 255 26.26 -10.68 -16.39
N PHE A 256 27.53 -10.33 -16.58
CA PHE A 256 28.49 -11.09 -17.39
C PHE A 256 29.61 -11.67 -16.52
N PRO A 257 29.36 -12.78 -15.80
CA PRO A 257 30.38 -13.41 -14.96
C PRO A 257 31.54 -13.93 -15.82
N GLU A 258 32.74 -13.87 -15.27
CA GLU A 258 33.96 -14.29 -15.97
C GLU A 258 33.94 -15.80 -16.26
N GLY A 259 34.04 -16.16 -17.54
CA GLY A 259 34.02 -17.56 -17.99
C GLY A 259 32.66 -18.28 -17.85
N GLY A 260 31.59 -17.56 -17.48
CA GLY A 260 30.26 -18.12 -17.26
C GLY A 260 29.22 -17.63 -18.27
N PRO A 261 28.01 -18.23 -18.27
CA PRO A 261 26.90 -17.76 -19.08
C PRO A 261 26.38 -16.40 -18.58
N VAL A 262 25.75 -15.63 -19.47
CA VAL A 262 25.02 -14.41 -19.13
C VAL A 262 23.91 -14.76 -18.14
N ARG A 263 23.78 -13.97 -17.07
CA ARG A 263 22.68 -14.11 -16.11
C ARG A 263 21.70 -12.98 -16.28
N THR A 264 20.43 -13.31 -16.52
CA THR A 264 19.34 -12.34 -16.57
C THR A 264 18.54 -12.36 -15.27
N ARG A 265 18.19 -11.17 -14.78
CA ARG A 265 17.20 -10.97 -13.73
C ARG A 265 16.14 -10.01 -14.25
N ALA A 266 14.86 -10.33 -14.06
CA ALA A 266 13.76 -9.43 -14.34
C ALA A 266 13.16 -8.91 -13.03
N ALA A 267 12.72 -7.66 -13.03
CA ALA A 267 11.85 -7.07 -12.01
C ALA A 267 10.71 -6.32 -12.70
N LEU A 268 9.53 -6.28 -12.08
CA LEU A 268 8.36 -5.63 -12.66
C LEU A 268 7.97 -4.41 -11.84
N ARG A 269 7.63 -3.33 -12.54
CA ARG A 269 7.11 -2.09 -11.96
C ARG A 269 5.76 -1.80 -12.59
N ALA A 270 4.79 -1.42 -11.77
CA ALA A 270 3.49 -0.99 -12.25
C ALA A 270 2.81 -0.12 -11.19
N GLY A 271 2.04 0.87 -11.62
CA GLY A 271 1.00 1.41 -10.76
C GLY A 271 -0.12 0.39 -10.62
N ILE A 272 -0.82 0.36 -9.49
CA ILE A 272 -2.06 -0.40 -9.31
C ILE A 272 -3.21 0.57 -9.05
N GLY A 273 -4.18 0.57 -9.97
CA GLY A 273 -5.47 1.23 -9.83
C GLY A 273 -6.47 0.28 -9.20
N VAL A 274 -7.08 0.63 -8.07
CA VAL A 274 -8.21 -0.12 -7.50
C VAL A 274 -9.34 0.84 -7.16
N HIS A 275 -10.53 0.62 -7.72
CA HIS A 275 -11.71 1.48 -7.50
C HIS A 275 -11.45 3.00 -7.65
N GLY A 276 -10.58 3.39 -8.59
CA GLY A 276 -10.24 4.79 -8.87
C GLY A 276 -9.04 5.35 -8.09
N TYR A 277 -8.42 4.56 -7.21
CA TYR A 277 -7.19 4.92 -6.49
C TYR A 277 -5.97 4.32 -7.17
N THR A 278 -5.06 5.15 -7.68
CA THR A 278 -3.79 4.69 -8.26
C THR A 278 -2.66 4.77 -7.23
N LEU A 279 -2.08 3.63 -6.90
CA LEU A 279 -0.94 3.50 -5.99
C LEU A 279 0.30 3.07 -6.79
N GLY A 280 1.48 3.57 -6.42
CA GLY A 280 2.74 3.04 -6.95
C GLY A 280 3.04 1.68 -6.34
N GLY A 281 2.99 0.61 -7.12
CA GLY A 281 3.25 -0.75 -6.67
C GLY A 281 4.59 -1.30 -7.18
N THR A 282 5.12 -2.27 -6.47
CA THR A 282 6.18 -3.14 -6.99
C THR A 282 5.64 -4.55 -7.10
N ILE A 283 5.95 -5.22 -8.20
CA ILE A 283 5.57 -6.61 -8.44
C ILE A 283 6.82 -7.47 -8.30
N THR A 284 6.80 -8.40 -7.35
CA THR A 284 7.94 -9.29 -7.12
C THR A 284 7.92 -10.44 -8.13
N VAL A 285 9.06 -10.76 -8.73
CA VAL A 285 9.24 -11.86 -9.69
C VAL A 285 10.20 -12.89 -9.06
N PRO A 286 9.89 -14.21 -9.09
CA PRO A 286 8.84 -14.90 -9.86
C PRO A 286 7.49 -15.11 -9.15
N GLU A 287 7.30 -14.58 -7.95
CA GLU A 287 6.12 -14.80 -7.10
C GLU A 287 4.85 -14.16 -7.68
N LEU A 288 5.00 -13.09 -8.48
CA LEU A 288 3.93 -12.29 -9.06
C LEU A 288 2.98 -11.68 -8.02
N GLU A 289 3.52 -11.40 -6.84
CA GLU A 289 2.83 -10.68 -5.77
C GLU A 289 2.98 -9.18 -5.98
N VAL A 290 1.86 -8.48 -5.99
CA VAL A 290 1.77 -7.02 -6.05
C VAL A 290 1.50 -6.51 -4.65
N VAL A 291 2.37 -5.63 -4.15
CA VAL A 291 2.13 -4.88 -2.92
C VAL A 291 2.29 -3.40 -3.24
N ALA A 292 1.28 -2.62 -2.88
CA ALA A 292 1.29 -1.17 -3.00
C ALA A 292 0.70 -0.54 -1.73
N GLU A 293 1.33 0.54 -1.30
CA GLU A 293 0.89 1.33 -0.15
C GLU A 293 1.02 2.80 -0.53
N ALA A 294 -0.01 3.60 -0.22
CA ALA A 294 0.12 5.04 -0.27
C ALA A 294 -0.46 5.70 0.98
N ALA A 295 0.27 6.73 1.40
CA ALA A 295 -0.18 7.76 2.32
C ALA A 295 -0.12 9.08 1.55
N GLY A 296 -1.26 9.73 1.31
CA GLY A 296 -1.31 10.93 0.48
C GLY A 296 -2.74 11.45 0.30
N PRO A 297 -2.94 12.65 -0.29
CA PRO A 297 -4.27 13.26 -0.36
C PRO A 297 -5.15 12.45 -1.32
N PHE A 298 -6.01 11.64 -0.73
CA PHE A 298 -7.10 10.97 -1.41
C PHE A 298 -8.23 11.98 -1.70
N PRO A 299 -9.13 11.73 -2.66
CA PRO A 299 -10.31 12.57 -2.85
C PRO A 299 -11.06 12.79 -1.52
N ASP A 300 -11.59 14.00 -1.30
CA ASP A 300 -12.34 14.34 -0.09
C ASP A 300 -13.63 13.49 0.07
N THR A 301 -14.09 12.87 -1.02
CA THR A 301 -15.20 11.93 -1.04
C THR A 301 -14.73 10.54 -0.63
N GLY A 302 -15.40 9.93 0.36
CA GLY A 302 -15.05 8.62 0.89
C GLY A 302 -15.30 7.45 -0.08
N THR A 303 -15.22 6.25 0.45
CA THR A 303 -15.32 5.00 -0.32
C THR A 303 -16.58 4.92 -1.19
N PRO A 304 -16.50 4.33 -2.40
CA PRO A 304 -17.67 4.07 -3.24
C PRO A 304 -18.84 3.46 -2.46
N ALA A 305 -20.04 4.01 -2.65
CA ALA A 305 -21.24 3.60 -1.94
C ALA A 305 -21.58 2.12 -2.13
N GLU A 306 -21.17 1.50 -3.24
CA GLU A 306 -21.38 0.08 -3.48
C GLU A 306 -20.75 -0.81 -2.38
N PHE A 307 -19.62 -0.39 -1.79
CA PHE A 307 -18.94 -1.11 -0.71
C PHE A 307 -19.31 -0.62 0.67
N ALA A 308 -19.50 0.68 0.83
CA ALA A 308 -19.62 1.30 2.14
C ALA A 308 -21.05 1.73 2.51
N SER A 309 -22.07 1.54 1.65
CA SER A 309 -23.44 1.98 1.90
C SER A 309 -23.94 1.60 3.30
N GLY A 310 -24.38 2.61 4.07
CA GLY A 310 -24.94 2.44 5.41
C GLY A 310 -23.91 2.26 6.53
N SER A 311 -22.61 2.31 6.22
CA SER A 311 -21.54 2.21 7.23
C SER A 311 -21.17 3.54 7.87
N GLY A 312 -21.39 4.66 7.19
CA GLY A 312 -20.91 5.99 7.59
C GLY A 312 -19.50 6.30 7.08
N LEU A 313 -18.84 5.37 6.37
CA LEU A 313 -17.51 5.57 5.78
C LEU A 313 -17.54 6.34 4.45
N GLU A 314 -18.70 6.42 3.79
CA GLU A 314 -18.86 7.04 2.46
C GLU A 314 -18.54 8.54 2.47
N SER A 315 -18.69 9.19 3.62
CA SER A 315 -18.43 10.61 3.83
C SER A 315 -17.07 10.90 4.47
N LEU A 316 -16.30 9.87 4.81
CA LEU A 316 -15.03 10.04 5.50
C LEU A 316 -13.85 10.06 4.53
N PRO A 317 -12.89 11.00 4.73
CA PRO A 317 -11.69 11.02 3.92
C PRO A 317 -10.82 9.80 4.23
N VAL A 318 -10.33 9.15 3.17
CA VAL A 318 -9.33 8.09 3.27
C VAL A 318 -8.00 8.73 3.67
N ALA A 319 -7.29 8.10 4.60
CA ALA A 319 -5.99 8.54 5.10
C ALA A 319 -4.82 7.71 4.54
N HIS A 320 -5.04 6.41 4.36
CA HIS A 320 -4.07 5.48 3.80
C HIS A 320 -4.80 4.39 3.02
N ALA A 321 -4.15 3.88 1.97
CA ALA A 321 -4.64 2.78 1.17
C ALA A 321 -3.53 1.74 0.96
N THR A 322 -3.87 0.47 1.15
CA THR A 322 -2.99 -0.67 0.88
C THR A 322 -3.66 -1.60 -0.10
N VAL A 323 -2.93 -2.03 -1.13
CA VAL A 323 -3.39 -3.04 -2.07
C VAL A 323 -2.42 -4.21 -2.06
N ARG A 324 -2.98 -5.42 -2.00
CA ARG A 324 -2.27 -6.67 -2.22
C ARG A 324 -2.97 -7.47 -3.30
N ALA A 325 -2.23 -8.04 -4.23
CA ALA A 325 -2.79 -8.95 -5.23
C ALA A 325 -1.79 -10.05 -5.56
N ASP A 326 -2.29 -11.29 -5.67
CA ASP A 326 -1.55 -12.40 -6.24
C ASP A 326 -2.08 -12.64 -7.65
N LEU A 327 -1.25 -12.34 -8.67
CA LEU A 327 -1.66 -12.46 -10.07
C LEU A 327 -1.80 -13.92 -10.52
N ARG A 328 -1.10 -14.86 -9.87
CA ARG A 328 -1.15 -16.28 -10.22
C ARG A 328 -2.39 -16.95 -9.64
N GLU A 329 -2.71 -16.67 -8.39
CA GLU A 329 -3.93 -17.17 -7.75
C GLU A 329 -5.17 -16.39 -8.22
N GLY A 330 -4.99 -15.12 -8.61
CA GLY A 330 -6.07 -14.20 -8.94
C GLY A 330 -6.78 -13.69 -7.69
N SER A 331 -6.09 -13.60 -6.55
CA SER A 331 -6.62 -13.06 -5.30
C SER A 331 -6.22 -11.59 -5.12
N TYR A 332 -7.04 -10.82 -4.40
CA TYR A 332 -6.76 -9.43 -4.09
C TYR A 332 -7.35 -9.00 -2.76
N ALA A 333 -6.75 -7.97 -2.17
CA ALA A 333 -7.25 -7.26 -1.00
C ALA A 333 -6.91 -5.77 -1.12
N LEU A 334 -7.93 -4.92 -0.96
CA LEU A 334 -7.80 -3.48 -0.79
C LEU A 334 -8.19 -3.13 0.64
N ALA A 335 -7.29 -2.45 1.36
CA ALA A 335 -7.57 -1.88 2.67
C ALA A 335 -7.53 -0.35 2.58
N LEU A 336 -8.63 0.30 3.01
CA LEU A 336 -8.76 1.75 3.09
C LEU A 336 -8.91 2.16 4.55
N GLY A 337 -7.92 2.86 5.11
CA GLY A 337 -8.00 3.37 6.47
C GLY A 337 -8.39 4.84 6.51
N TYR A 338 -9.16 5.24 7.51
CA TYR A 338 -9.77 6.57 7.60
C TYR A 338 -9.14 7.40 8.73
N ALA A 339 -9.07 8.72 8.53
CA ALA A 339 -8.48 9.65 9.51
C ALA A 339 -9.42 9.96 10.68
N ALA A 340 -10.73 9.77 10.48
CA ALA A 340 -11.76 10.14 11.44
C ALA A 340 -12.57 8.90 11.87
N PRO A 341 -13.11 8.90 13.09
CA PRO A 341 -13.96 7.82 13.56
C PRO A 341 -15.21 7.67 12.69
N ALA A 342 -15.58 6.44 12.39
CA ALA A 342 -16.76 6.11 11.60
C ALA A 342 -17.99 6.11 12.49
N ALA A 343 -18.78 7.18 12.42
CA ALA A 343 -20.12 7.20 13.00
C ALA A 343 -21.06 6.47 12.04
N SER A 344 -21.37 5.21 12.33
CA SER A 344 -22.53 4.59 11.69
C SER A 344 -23.77 5.42 12.05
N GLY A 345 -24.71 5.61 11.14
CA GLY A 345 -25.98 6.33 11.38
C GLY A 345 -26.88 5.72 12.47
N SER A 346 -26.34 4.81 13.27
CA SER A 346 -26.98 3.93 14.24
C SER A 346 -26.32 3.91 15.62
N GLY A 347 -25.47 4.89 15.96
CA GLY A 347 -25.07 5.14 17.35
C GLY A 347 -23.79 4.43 17.83
N PHE A 348 -23.00 3.82 16.94
CA PHE A 348 -21.66 3.31 17.29
C PHE A 348 -20.60 4.00 16.45
N VAL A 349 -19.53 4.39 17.13
CA VAL A 349 -18.36 5.07 16.56
C VAL A 349 -17.19 4.08 16.56
N LEU A 350 -16.72 3.69 15.38
CA LEU A 350 -15.49 2.92 15.23
C LEU A 350 -14.31 3.88 15.13
N GLU A 351 -13.43 3.83 16.13
CA GLU A 351 -12.12 4.47 16.08
C GLU A 351 -11.19 3.65 15.16
N ASN A 352 -10.19 4.31 14.55
CA ASN A 352 -9.20 3.65 13.68
C ASN A 352 -9.82 2.74 12.61
N ALA A 353 -10.94 3.19 12.02
CA ALA A 353 -11.69 2.39 11.07
C ALA A 353 -10.87 2.11 9.81
N ALA A 354 -10.98 0.88 9.30
CA ALA A 354 -10.43 0.46 8.03
C ALA A 354 -11.43 -0.44 7.29
N LEU A 355 -11.69 -0.16 6.03
CA LEU A 355 -12.49 -1.00 5.16
C LEU A 355 -11.57 -1.96 4.40
N GLU A 356 -11.83 -3.24 4.50
CA GLU A 356 -11.18 -4.28 3.71
C GLU A 356 -12.15 -4.82 2.66
N ILE A 357 -11.71 -4.82 1.39
CA ILE A 357 -12.40 -5.41 0.25
C ILE A 357 -11.48 -6.49 -0.30
N ALA A 358 -11.84 -7.75 -0.08
CA ALA A 358 -11.04 -8.89 -0.50
C ALA A 358 -11.82 -9.78 -1.46
N GLY A 359 -11.15 -10.35 -2.45
CA GLY A 359 -11.83 -11.19 -3.43
C GLY A 359 -10.92 -12.16 -4.14
N HIS A 360 -11.56 -13.04 -4.91
CA HIS A 360 -10.88 -14.04 -5.72
C HIS A 360 -11.51 -14.08 -7.11
N ARG A 361 -10.70 -13.78 -8.13
CA ARG A 361 -11.09 -13.73 -9.54
C ARG A 361 -12.32 -12.83 -9.73
N SER A 362 -13.27 -13.26 -10.56
CA SER A 362 -14.53 -12.57 -10.82
C SER A 362 -15.63 -12.88 -9.80
N GLY A 363 -15.29 -13.44 -8.63
CA GLY A 363 -16.26 -13.67 -7.55
C GLY A 363 -16.70 -12.35 -6.90
N ALA A 364 -17.86 -12.37 -6.24
CA ALA A 364 -18.28 -11.23 -5.42
C ALA A 364 -17.25 -11.02 -4.29
N PRO A 365 -16.78 -9.79 -4.05
CA PRO A 365 -15.84 -9.52 -2.98
C PRO A 365 -16.48 -9.69 -1.61
N ASP A 366 -15.69 -10.16 -0.66
CA ASP A 366 -15.96 -10.05 0.78
C ASP A 366 -15.59 -8.64 1.25
N VAL A 367 -16.47 -8.01 2.00
CA VAL A 367 -16.32 -6.61 2.44
C VAL A 367 -16.49 -6.56 3.95
N ARG A 368 -15.45 -6.06 4.63
CA ARG A 368 -15.40 -5.98 6.09
C ARG A 368 -14.92 -4.61 6.54
N ILE A 369 -15.40 -4.17 7.69
CA ILE A 369 -14.91 -2.96 8.36
C ILE A 369 -14.25 -3.39 9.66
N HIS A 370 -12.98 -3.05 9.81
CA HIS A 370 -12.22 -3.24 11.02
C HIS A 370 -12.16 -1.92 11.77
N GLY A 371 -12.13 -1.98 13.09
CA GLY A 371 -11.94 -0.80 13.91
C GLY A 371 -11.95 -1.12 15.40
N GLU A 372 -11.89 -0.08 16.20
CA GLU A 372 -11.94 -0.17 17.66
C GLU A 372 -13.25 0.44 18.16
N LEU A 373 -14.02 -0.35 18.91
CA LEU A 373 -15.23 0.10 19.58
C LEU A 373 -14.89 0.45 21.03
N ALA A 374 -15.22 1.67 21.43
CA ALA A 374 -15.09 2.13 22.81
C ALA A 374 -16.31 1.73 23.65
N ILE A 375 -16.09 0.97 24.72
CA ILE A 375 -17.13 0.63 25.71
C ILE A 375 -16.58 0.94 27.10
N GLY A 376 -17.03 2.06 27.68
CA GLY A 376 -16.38 2.62 28.86
C GLY A 376 -14.91 2.92 28.59
N SER A 377 -14.01 2.36 29.41
CA SER A 377 -12.56 2.41 29.19
C SER A 377 -12.04 1.33 28.24
N ALA A 378 -12.86 0.32 27.90
CA ALA A 378 -12.45 -0.78 27.06
C ALA A 378 -12.33 -0.36 25.59
N ARG A 379 -11.35 -0.94 24.89
CA ARG A 379 -11.15 -0.81 23.44
C ARG A 379 -11.26 -2.18 22.80
N ILE A 380 -12.40 -2.43 22.17
CA ILE A 380 -12.76 -3.72 21.58
C ILE A 380 -12.38 -3.70 20.12
N ARG A 381 -11.55 -4.66 19.69
CA ARG A 381 -11.30 -4.86 18.25
C ARG A 381 -12.55 -5.47 17.64
N ALA A 382 -13.21 -4.70 16.79
CA ALA A 382 -14.47 -5.07 16.18
C ALA A 382 -14.29 -5.26 14.67
N VAL A 383 -15.06 -6.21 14.14
CA VAL A 383 -15.20 -6.46 12.72
C VAL A 383 -16.68 -6.32 12.39
N ALA A 384 -17.01 -5.45 11.45
CA ALA A 384 -18.32 -5.40 10.84
C ALA A 384 -18.32 -6.14 9.51
N ALA A 385 -19.30 -7.01 9.30
CA ALA A 385 -19.52 -7.77 8.09
C ALA A 385 -20.88 -7.41 7.48
N ARG A 386 -20.95 -7.44 6.16
CA ARG A 386 -22.19 -7.14 5.43
C ARG A 386 -23.03 -8.40 5.26
N THR A 387 -24.30 -8.34 5.64
CA THR A 387 -25.27 -9.41 5.45
C THR A 387 -25.74 -9.49 4.00
N THR A 388 -26.41 -10.58 3.62
CA THR A 388 -26.91 -10.81 2.26
C THR A 388 -27.98 -9.80 1.82
N ASP A 389 -28.70 -9.21 2.77
CA ASP A 389 -29.66 -8.12 2.54
C ASP A 389 -29.02 -6.72 2.58
N GLY A 390 -27.68 -6.65 2.68
CA GLY A 390 -26.90 -5.43 2.55
C GLY A 390 -26.74 -4.60 3.82
N ARG A 391 -27.17 -5.11 4.98
CA ARG A 391 -27.02 -4.47 6.30
C ARG A 391 -25.67 -4.84 6.95
N TRP A 392 -25.26 -4.08 7.95
CA TRP A 392 -24.00 -4.32 8.68
C TRP A 392 -24.26 -4.95 10.04
N GLU A 393 -23.58 -6.06 10.31
CA GLU A 393 -23.47 -6.67 11.63
C GLU A 393 -22.07 -6.46 12.16
N LEU A 394 -21.93 -6.19 13.45
CA LEU A 394 -20.64 -5.96 14.10
C LEU A 394 -20.42 -7.00 15.18
N ALA A 395 -19.20 -7.51 15.30
CA ALA A 395 -18.80 -8.34 16.42
C ALA A 395 -17.37 -8.02 16.84
N GLY A 396 -17.08 -8.07 18.13
CA GLY A 396 -15.74 -7.88 18.64
C GLY A 396 -15.60 -8.40 20.06
N SER A 397 -14.36 -8.67 20.48
CA SER A 397 -14.07 -9.00 21.87
C SER A 397 -12.75 -8.42 22.35
N VAL A 398 -12.63 -8.32 23.67
CA VAL A 398 -11.45 -7.85 24.39
C VAL A 398 -11.34 -8.64 25.69
N ARG A 399 -10.12 -8.77 26.23
CA ARG A 399 -9.86 -9.53 27.45
C ARG A 399 -9.34 -8.65 28.56
N HIS A 400 -9.54 -9.09 29.81
CA HIS A 400 -9.02 -8.44 31.02
C HIS A 400 -9.46 -6.97 31.13
N VAL A 401 -10.75 -6.76 31.35
CA VAL A 401 -11.37 -5.43 31.39
C VAL A 401 -12.02 -5.17 32.74
N ASP A 402 -11.76 -4.00 33.33
CA ASP A 402 -12.48 -3.56 34.52
C ASP A 402 -13.97 -3.35 34.21
N PHE A 403 -14.86 -4.01 34.95
CA PHE A 403 -16.29 -3.94 34.64
C PHE A 403 -16.93 -2.61 35.03
N ALA A 404 -16.40 -1.86 36.00
CA ALA A 404 -17.00 -0.59 36.44
C ALA A 404 -17.23 0.43 35.30
N PRO A 405 -16.24 0.79 34.46
CA PRO A 405 -16.45 1.69 33.32
C PRO A 405 -17.43 1.14 32.27
N VAL A 406 -17.45 -0.19 32.09
CA VAL A 406 -18.38 -0.87 31.19
C VAL A 406 -19.81 -0.79 31.74
N ALA A 407 -19.98 -0.96 33.05
CA ALA A 407 -21.27 -0.87 33.73
C ALA A 407 -21.88 0.53 33.61
N ASP A 408 -21.07 1.58 33.76
CA ASP A 408 -21.51 2.96 33.54
C ASP A 408 -21.98 3.17 32.10
N TRP A 409 -21.24 2.62 31.13
CA TRP A 409 -21.61 2.66 29.72
C TRP A 409 -22.94 1.94 29.44
N LEU A 410 -23.14 0.73 30.01
CA LEU A 410 -24.39 -0.03 29.90
C LEU A 410 -25.58 0.74 30.49
N SER A 411 -25.39 1.43 31.60
CA SER A 411 -26.41 2.28 32.20
C SER A 411 -26.78 3.46 31.31
N GLU A 412 -25.79 4.16 30.76
CA GLU A 412 -26.00 5.33 29.90
C GLU A 412 -26.63 4.97 28.55
N HIS A 413 -26.14 3.90 27.91
CA HIS A 413 -26.48 3.58 26.52
C HIS A 413 -27.57 2.51 26.36
N MET A 414 -27.74 1.62 27.35
CA MET A 414 -28.76 0.55 27.30
C MET A 414 -29.86 0.71 28.35
N GLY A 415 -29.76 1.69 29.25
CA GLY A 415 -30.73 1.91 30.33
C GLY A 415 -30.75 0.78 31.37
N VAL A 416 -29.66 0.02 31.48
CA VAL A 416 -29.53 -1.12 32.38
C VAL A 416 -28.97 -0.67 33.73
N THR A 417 -29.58 -1.11 34.82
CA THR A 417 -29.02 -0.88 36.17
C THR A 417 -28.09 -2.03 36.55
N VAL A 418 -26.78 -1.75 36.68
CA VAL A 418 -25.79 -2.74 37.10
C VAL A 418 -25.63 -2.73 38.64
N PRO A 419 -25.79 -3.87 39.33
CA PRO A 419 -25.54 -3.97 40.76
C PRO A 419 -24.12 -3.55 41.16
N GLU A 420 -23.99 -2.80 42.26
CA GLU A 420 -22.72 -2.24 42.73
C GLU A 420 -21.63 -3.29 42.93
N PHE A 421 -21.99 -4.47 43.46
CA PHE A 421 -21.01 -5.52 43.72
C PHE A 421 -20.38 -6.10 42.44
N LEU A 422 -21.06 -6.03 41.30
CA LEU A 422 -20.49 -6.47 40.03
C LEU A 422 -19.44 -5.48 39.52
N ARG A 423 -19.57 -4.19 39.83
CA ARG A 423 -18.66 -3.14 39.35
C ARG A 423 -17.19 -3.38 39.73
N GLY A 424 -16.93 -4.11 40.82
CA GLY A 424 -15.59 -4.47 41.27
C GLY A 424 -14.95 -5.67 40.54
N VAL A 425 -15.63 -6.27 39.56
CA VAL A 425 -15.15 -7.45 38.84
C VAL A 425 -14.24 -7.07 37.66
N VAL A 426 -13.19 -7.85 37.45
CA VAL A 426 -12.39 -7.83 36.22
C VAL A 426 -12.90 -8.94 35.31
N LEU A 427 -13.32 -8.58 34.09
CA LEU A 427 -13.81 -9.51 33.08
C LEU A 427 -12.64 -10.18 32.38
N ASP A 428 -12.67 -11.50 32.25
CA ASP A 428 -11.68 -12.27 31.49
C ASP A 428 -11.87 -12.07 29.98
N ASP A 429 -13.13 -12.11 29.52
CA ASP A 429 -13.54 -11.78 28.16
C ASP A 429 -14.77 -10.88 28.18
N LEU A 430 -14.77 -9.92 27.26
CA LEU A 430 -15.87 -9.03 26.97
C LEU A 430 -16.10 -9.09 25.46
N SER A 431 -17.25 -9.60 25.07
CA SER A 431 -17.71 -9.74 23.70
C SER A 431 -18.93 -8.87 23.45
N VAL A 432 -18.97 -8.18 22.32
CA VAL A 432 -20.09 -7.35 21.87
C VAL A 432 -20.45 -7.68 20.45
N ALA A 433 -21.74 -7.84 20.20
CA ALA A 433 -22.31 -8.04 18.88
C ALA A 433 -23.43 -7.03 18.61
N ARG A 434 -23.53 -6.55 17.39
CA ARG A 434 -24.66 -5.77 16.91
C ARG A 434 -25.27 -6.50 15.72
N ARG A 435 -26.55 -6.83 15.83
CA ARG A 435 -27.30 -7.53 14.79
C ARG A 435 -27.80 -6.55 13.73
N ALA A 436 -28.18 -7.08 12.57
CA ALA A 436 -28.62 -6.28 11.44
C ALA A 436 -29.91 -5.48 11.73
N ASP A 437 -30.72 -5.89 12.71
CA ASP A 437 -31.91 -5.16 13.17
C ASP A 437 -31.58 -3.95 14.07
N GLY A 438 -30.29 -3.76 14.38
CA GLY A 438 -29.77 -2.69 15.21
C GLY A 438 -29.69 -3.04 16.69
N SER A 439 -30.12 -4.22 17.11
CA SER A 439 -29.97 -4.68 18.49
C SER A 439 -28.50 -4.88 18.86
N LEU A 440 -28.15 -4.48 20.08
CA LEU A 440 -26.85 -4.69 20.68
C LEU A 440 -26.95 -5.83 21.70
N GLU A 441 -26.04 -6.78 21.57
CA GLU A 441 -25.82 -7.88 22.49
C GLU A 441 -24.43 -7.75 23.11
N PHE A 442 -24.37 -7.98 24.40
CA PHE A 442 -23.19 -7.96 25.24
C PHE A 442 -23.10 -9.31 25.93
N SER A 443 -21.91 -9.88 25.95
CA SER A 443 -21.60 -11.08 26.72
C SER A 443 -20.23 -10.89 27.35
N ALA A 444 -20.11 -11.20 28.63
CA ALA A 444 -18.85 -11.17 29.34
C ALA A 444 -18.74 -12.36 30.27
N ASP A 445 -17.51 -12.77 30.55
CA ASP A 445 -17.23 -13.79 31.54
C ASP A 445 -16.06 -13.39 32.45
N SER A 446 -16.03 -13.97 33.64
CA SER A 446 -14.97 -13.78 34.63
C SER A 446 -14.83 -15.02 35.50
N LEU A 447 -13.60 -15.48 35.69
CA LEU A 447 -13.23 -16.55 36.59
C LEU A 447 -12.41 -15.96 37.74
N PHE A 448 -12.94 -16.06 38.95
CA PHE A 448 -12.25 -15.58 40.15
C PHE A 448 -12.39 -16.56 41.32
N SER A 449 -11.65 -16.29 42.38
CA SER A 449 -11.75 -17.06 43.62
C SER A 449 -12.56 -16.32 44.66
N LEU A 450 -13.68 -16.90 45.09
CA LEU A 450 -14.44 -16.43 46.25
C LEU A 450 -14.01 -17.26 47.47
N GLY A 451 -13.14 -16.69 48.30
CA GLY A 451 -12.46 -17.44 49.36
C GLY A 451 -11.57 -18.54 48.78
N SER A 452 -11.85 -19.81 49.11
CA SER A 452 -11.12 -20.98 48.58
C SER A 452 -11.83 -21.65 47.38
N ARG A 453 -12.89 -21.05 46.84
CA ARG A 453 -13.75 -21.64 45.79
C ARG A 453 -13.49 -20.99 44.45
N LYS A 454 -13.56 -21.80 43.39
CA LYS A 454 -13.58 -21.30 42.01
C LYS A 454 -14.99 -20.81 41.70
N THR A 455 -15.08 -19.63 41.13
CA THR A 455 -16.31 -18.95 40.82
C THR A 455 -16.27 -18.46 39.39
N ALA A 456 -17.31 -18.76 38.63
CA ALA A 456 -17.50 -18.27 37.27
C ALA A 456 -18.68 -17.31 37.26
N LEU A 457 -18.48 -16.13 36.69
CA LEU A 457 -19.52 -15.15 36.44
C LEU A 457 -19.69 -15.02 34.94
N LEU A 458 -20.91 -15.23 34.45
CA LEU A 458 -21.32 -14.94 33.08
C LEU A 458 -22.26 -13.74 33.12
N ILE A 459 -22.05 -12.72 32.30
CA ILE A 459 -22.93 -11.55 32.20
C ILE A 459 -23.37 -11.44 30.75
N SER A 460 -24.68 -11.38 30.51
CA SER A 460 -25.25 -11.04 29.21
C SER A 460 -26.12 -9.79 29.33
N ALA A 461 -26.10 -8.94 28.31
CA ALA A 461 -27.05 -7.85 28.20
C ALA A 461 -27.50 -7.67 26.77
N ALA A 462 -28.75 -7.27 26.57
CA ALA A 462 -29.30 -7.01 25.24
C ALA A 462 -30.15 -5.74 25.25
N SER A 463 -30.09 -4.97 24.16
CA SER A 463 -30.95 -3.80 23.97
C SER A 463 -32.37 -4.27 23.61
N GLY A 464 -33.39 -3.75 24.30
CA GLY A 464 -34.79 -4.03 23.95
C GLY A 464 -35.31 -3.19 22.78
N THR A 465 -36.54 -3.48 22.35
CA THR A 465 -37.21 -2.86 21.18
C THR A 465 -37.75 -1.45 21.44
N GLY A 466 -37.29 -0.77 22.49
CA GLY A 466 -37.71 0.60 22.85
C GLY A 466 -36.65 1.34 23.66
N PRO A 467 -36.72 2.68 23.74
CA PRO A 467 -35.79 3.46 24.55
C PRO A 467 -35.87 3.04 26.03
N GLY A 468 -34.74 2.61 26.61
CA GLY A 468 -34.63 2.21 28.01
C GLY A 468 -35.14 0.79 28.34
N THR A 469 -35.34 -0.10 27.35
CA THR A 469 -35.82 -1.47 27.58
C THR A 469 -34.73 -2.54 27.54
N GLY A 470 -33.48 -2.18 27.87
CA GLY A 470 -32.40 -3.15 28.00
C GLY A 470 -32.64 -4.17 29.11
N HIS A 471 -32.13 -5.38 28.92
CA HIS A 471 -32.11 -6.42 29.95
C HIS A 471 -30.67 -6.83 30.22
N LEU A 472 -30.37 -7.11 31.48
CA LEU A 472 -29.13 -7.74 31.91
C LEU A 472 -29.43 -9.00 32.69
N GLU A 473 -28.68 -10.04 32.41
CA GLU A 473 -28.64 -11.27 33.16
C GLU A 473 -27.20 -11.58 33.52
N ALA A 474 -26.99 -12.02 34.74
CA ALA A 474 -25.71 -12.42 35.25
C ALA A 474 -25.87 -13.75 35.97
N THR A 475 -25.07 -14.74 35.64
CA THR A 475 -25.11 -16.06 36.26
C THR A 475 -23.81 -16.29 36.99
N LEU A 476 -23.89 -16.45 38.31
CA LEU A 476 -22.76 -16.74 39.17
C LEU A 476 -22.78 -18.24 39.53
N SER A 477 -21.79 -18.97 39.06
CA SER A 477 -21.62 -20.40 39.32
C SER A 477 -20.47 -20.63 40.29
N ILE A 478 -20.70 -21.34 41.40
CA ILE A 478 -19.71 -21.63 42.44
C ILE A 478 -19.49 -23.14 42.54
N ASP A 479 -18.24 -23.57 42.39
CA ASP A 479 -17.86 -24.99 42.55
C ASP A 479 -17.90 -25.39 44.03
N LEU A 480 -18.69 -26.41 44.35
CA LEU A 480 -18.85 -26.95 45.71
C LEU A 480 -18.01 -28.23 45.93
N PRO A 481 -17.54 -28.49 47.17
CA PRO A 481 -16.60 -29.58 47.48
C PRO A 481 -17.15 -31.01 47.36
N ALA A 482 -18.46 -31.21 47.16
CA ALA A 482 -19.06 -32.56 47.12
C ALA A 482 -20.43 -32.65 46.41
N ALA A 483 -20.80 -31.68 45.56
CA ALA A 483 -22.09 -31.64 44.86
C ALA A 483 -21.96 -30.96 43.48
N GLU A 484 -23.04 -30.99 42.70
CA GLU A 484 -23.20 -30.18 41.47
C GLU A 484 -22.92 -28.69 41.75
N PRO A 485 -22.45 -27.91 40.76
CA PRO A 485 -22.16 -26.49 40.94
C PRO A 485 -23.40 -25.74 41.41
N MET A 486 -23.23 -24.86 42.39
CA MET A 486 -24.28 -23.95 42.79
C MET A 486 -24.41 -22.84 41.75
N VAL A 487 -25.56 -22.78 41.06
CA VAL A 487 -25.86 -21.70 40.11
C VAL A 487 -26.77 -20.68 40.77
N LEU A 488 -26.29 -19.45 40.89
CA LEU A 488 -27.06 -18.29 41.30
C LEU A 488 -27.37 -17.47 40.05
N GLU A 489 -28.64 -17.40 39.68
CA GLU A 489 -29.10 -16.57 38.56
C GLU A 489 -29.46 -15.18 39.09
N LEU A 490 -28.81 -14.16 38.54
CA LEU A 490 -29.04 -12.74 38.82
C LEU A 490 -29.68 -12.10 37.60
N GLN A 491 -30.94 -11.69 37.69
CA GLN A 491 -31.62 -10.96 36.62
C GLN A 491 -31.83 -9.51 37.02
N ALA A 492 -31.28 -8.58 36.23
CA ALA A 492 -31.49 -7.15 36.39
C ALA A 492 -32.29 -6.61 35.18
N GLN A 493 -33.50 -6.12 35.43
CA GLN A 493 -34.36 -5.53 34.40
C GLN A 493 -34.32 -3.99 34.46
N ALA A 494 -34.68 -3.34 33.35
CA ALA A 494 -34.94 -1.90 33.30
C ALA A 494 -35.84 -1.46 34.47
N GLY A 495 -35.33 -0.53 35.29
CA GLY A 495 -35.98 -0.08 36.53
C GLY A 495 -35.41 -0.64 37.83
N GLY A 496 -34.16 -1.14 37.85
CA GLY A 496 -33.42 -1.43 39.08
C GLY A 496 -33.86 -2.65 39.87
N ARG A 497 -34.74 -3.51 39.31
CA ARG A 497 -35.13 -4.76 39.95
C ARG A 497 -34.05 -5.82 39.75
N VAL A 498 -33.49 -6.30 40.85
CA VAL A 498 -32.51 -7.40 40.88
C VAL A 498 -33.19 -8.63 41.48
N ARG A 499 -33.23 -9.74 40.74
CA ARG A 499 -33.64 -11.04 41.26
C ARG A 499 -32.43 -11.95 41.36
N ALA A 500 -32.16 -12.52 42.52
CA ALA A 500 -31.23 -13.61 42.72
C ALA A 500 -32.02 -14.89 42.99
N SER A 501 -31.78 -15.98 42.28
CA SER A 501 -32.41 -17.26 42.58
C SER A 501 -31.42 -18.41 42.63
N TRP A 502 -31.66 -19.32 43.58
CA TRP A 502 -30.95 -20.57 43.73
C TRP A 502 -31.95 -21.71 43.87
N GLN A 503 -31.65 -22.85 43.25
CA GLN A 503 -32.39 -24.09 43.40
C GLN A 503 -31.40 -25.26 43.42
N GLY A 504 -31.64 -26.23 44.30
CA GLY A 504 -30.84 -27.45 44.39
C GLY A 504 -31.71 -28.70 44.56
N ASP A 505 -31.21 -29.82 44.06
CA ASP A 505 -31.87 -31.13 44.18
C ASP A 505 -31.79 -31.69 45.62
N ALA A 506 -30.82 -31.24 46.40
CA ALA A 506 -30.66 -31.54 47.83
C ALA A 506 -30.91 -30.29 48.68
N ALA A 507 -31.50 -30.49 49.87
CA ALA A 507 -31.69 -29.40 50.82
C ALA A 507 -30.34 -28.88 51.33
N ALA A 508 -30.16 -27.56 51.33
CA ALA A 508 -28.97 -26.88 51.83
C ALA A 508 -29.33 -25.97 53.01
N SER A 509 -28.47 -25.91 54.03
CA SER A 509 -28.64 -24.94 55.12
C SER A 509 -28.47 -23.52 54.59
N VAL A 510 -29.36 -22.60 54.99
CA VAL A 510 -29.18 -21.15 54.68
C VAL A 510 -27.83 -20.64 55.20
N THR A 511 -27.31 -21.20 56.29
CA THR A 511 -25.98 -20.85 56.80
C THR A 511 -24.88 -21.24 55.82
N ASP A 512 -24.95 -22.44 55.25
CA ASP A 512 -23.97 -22.92 54.28
C ASP A 512 -24.04 -22.10 52.99
N LEU A 513 -25.23 -21.74 52.52
CA LEU A 513 -25.43 -20.87 51.37
C LEU A 513 -24.76 -19.49 51.58
N VAL A 514 -24.93 -18.89 52.76
CA VAL A 514 -24.30 -17.60 53.10
C VAL A 514 -22.77 -17.73 53.16
N GLU A 515 -22.26 -18.81 53.75
CA GLU A 515 -20.82 -19.05 53.86
C GLU A 515 -20.17 -19.38 52.49
N TRP A 516 -20.88 -20.10 51.61
CA TRP A 516 -20.42 -20.35 50.23
C TRP A 516 -20.31 -19.06 49.40
N LEU A 517 -21.15 -18.07 49.70
CA LEU A 517 -21.07 -16.72 49.14
C LEU A 517 -20.03 -15.83 49.83
N GLY A 518 -19.21 -16.39 50.74
CA GLY A 518 -18.15 -15.68 51.46
C GLY A 518 -18.65 -14.84 52.64
N GLY A 519 -19.92 -14.98 53.03
CA GLY A 519 -20.49 -14.37 54.22
C GLY A 519 -20.03 -15.04 55.50
N THR A 520 -20.29 -14.39 56.63
CA THR A 520 -20.08 -14.97 57.96
C THR A 520 -21.42 -15.02 58.69
N VAL A 521 -21.73 -16.15 59.31
CA VAL A 521 -22.93 -16.33 60.11
C VAL A 521 -22.52 -16.46 61.57
N ASP A 522 -23.16 -15.70 62.44
CA ASP A 522 -22.96 -15.82 63.88
C ASP A 522 -23.40 -17.22 64.35
N GLY A 523 -22.52 -17.89 65.12
CA GLY A 523 -22.75 -19.25 65.61
C GLY A 523 -24.04 -19.41 66.44
N SER A 524 -24.57 -18.33 67.01
CA SER A 524 -25.84 -18.31 67.75
C SER A 524 -27.07 -18.51 66.86
N VAL A 525 -26.99 -18.22 65.56
CA VAL A 525 -28.13 -18.30 64.61
C VAL A 525 -28.05 -19.54 63.71
N ARG A 526 -26.89 -20.20 63.67
CA ARG A 526 -26.57 -21.34 62.79
C ARG A 526 -27.55 -22.51 62.91
N ASN A 527 -28.07 -22.76 64.11
CA ASN A 527 -29.04 -23.84 64.38
C ASN A 527 -30.51 -23.42 64.24
N LEU A 528 -30.79 -22.14 63.97
CA LEU A 528 -32.14 -21.57 63.91
C LEU A 528 -32.65 -21.40 62.48
N LEU A 529 -31.77 -21.52 61.48
CA LEU A 529 -32.10 -21.33 60.08
C LEU A 529 -32.51 -22.67 59.42
N PRO A 530 -33.57 -22.68 58.60
CA PRO A 530 -34.04 -23.91 57.96
C PRO A 530 -33.09 -24.38 56.85
N GLU A 531 -33.18 -25.67 56.53
CA GLU A 531 -32.70 -26.18 55.25
C GLU A 531 -33.70 -25.83 54.15
N VAL A 532 -33.20 -25.44 52.98
CA VAL A 532 -34.00 -24.98 51.84
C VAL A 532 -33.56 -25.70 50.57
N THR A 533 -34.51 -25.96 49.68
CA THR A 533 -34.24 -26.49 48.33
C THR A 533 -34.32 -25.41 47.27
N ARG A 534 -34.88 -24.23 47.62
CA ARG A 534 -34.94 -23.06 46.75
C ARG A 534 -34.92 -21.76 47.54
N LEU A 535 -34.20 -20.77 47.00
CA LEU A 535 -34.13 -19.41 47.49
C LEU A 535 -34.41 -18.43 46.33
N ASP A 536 -35.34 -17.50 46.52
CA ASP A 536 -35.63 -16.40 45.60
C ASP A 536 -35.50 -15.08 46.36
N LEU A 537 -34.56 -14.24 45.93
CA LEU A 537 -34.30 -12.91 46.44
C LEU A 537 -34.73 -11.91 45.37
N MET A 538 -35.53 -10.91 45.72
CA MET A 538 -35.90 -9.82 44.81
C MET A 538 -35.69 -8.49 45.52
N ALA A 539 -34.89 -7.61 44.93
CA ALA A 539 -34.67 -6.25 45.41
C ALA A 539 -35.12 -5.25 44.34
N GLY A 540 -35.74 -4.15 44.74
CA GLY A 540 -36.10 -3.03 43.87
C GLY A 540 -36.69 -1.86 44.66
N ASP A 541 -37.34 -0.91 43.97
CA ASP A 541 -37.91 0.30 44.59
C ASP A 541 -38.91 0.04 45.73
N GLY A 542 -39.52 -1.16 45.76
CA GLY A 542 -40.45 -1.60 46.80
C GLY A 542 -39.80 -2.24 48.03
N GLY A 543 -38.47 -2.32 48.11
CA GLY A 543 -37.71 -3.00 49.16
C GLY A 543 -37.22 -4.41 48.76
N VAL A 544 -36.78 -5.20 49.74
CA VAL A 544 -36.23 -6.56 49.52
C VAL A 544 -37.26 -7.60 49.92
N VAL A 545 -37.52 -8.55 49.02
CA VAL A 545 -38.32 -9.75 49.24
C VAL A 545 -37.42 -10.97 49.20
N VAL A 546 -37.50 -11.82 50.23
CA VAL A 546 -36.82 -13.11 50.33
C VAL A 546 -37.88 -14.19 50.42
N ALA A 547 -37.92 -15.10 49.45
CA ALA A 547 -38.72 -16.30 49.48
C ALA A 547 -37.81 -17.53 49.63
N ALA A 548 -38.08 -18.35 50.64
CA ALA A 548 -37.36 -19.59 50.92
C ALA A 548 -38.34 -20.76 50.89
N ASP A 549 -37.98 -21.84 50.19
CA ASP A 549 -38.78 -23.06 50.08
C ASP A 549 -38.02 -24.25 50.68
N ALA A 550 -38.70 -24.99 51.57
CA ALA A 550 -38.22 -26.21 52.20
C ALA A 550 -39.04 -27.45 51.77
N GLY A 551 -39.62 -27.42 50.56
CA GLY A 551 -40.38 -28.51 49.92
C GLY A 551 -41.82 -28.67 50.42
N THR A 552 -42.10 -28.34 51.69
CA THR A 552 -43.46 -28.38 52.27
C THR A 552 -43.91 -27.05 52.87
N VAL A 553 -42.99 -26.11 53.05
CA VAL A 553 -43.23 -24.79 53.65
C VAL A 553 -42.50 -23.74 52.83
N ARG A 554 -43.22 -22.69 52.42
CA ARG A 554 -42.66 -21.50 51.77
C ARG A 554 -42.76 -20.32 52.71
N ALA A 555 -41.62 -19.76 53.11
CA ALA A 555 -41.55 -18.53 53.88
C ALA A 555 -41.25 -17.36 52.94
N VAL A 556 -41.99 -16.25 53.09
CA VAL A 556 -41.75 -15.01 52.33
C VAL A 556 -41.58 -13.86 53.31
N PHE A 557 -40.44 -13.20 53.25
CA PHE A 557 -40.09 -12.03 54.03
C PHE A 557 -40.01 -10.84 53.09
N ALA A 558 -40.70 -9.75 53.42
CA ALA A 558 -40.64 -8.51 52.64
C ALA A 558 -40.25 -7.37 53.58
N THR A 559 -39.33 -6.52 53.12
CA THR A 559 -38.95 -5.29 53.81
C THR A 559 -39.52 -4.10 53.06
N ALA A 560 -40.02 -3.10 53.79
CA ALA A 560 -40.39 -1.81 53.21
C ALA A 560 -39.13 -0.94 53.06
N PRO A 561 -39.07 -0.01 52.08
CA PRO A 561 -37.95 0.90 51.94
C PRO A 561 -37.74 1.72 53.22
N SER A 562 -36.49 1.88 53.66
CA SER A 562 -36.13 2.60 54.89
C SER A 562 -36.66 4.04 54.83
N GLY A 563 -37.72 4.33 55.59
CA GLY A 563 -38.39 5.64 55.63
C GLY A 563 -39.90 5.60 55.85
N ALA A 564 -40.55 4.44 55.67
CA ALA A 564 -41.97 4.29 55.98
C ALA A 564 -42.18 3.87 57.45
N THR A 565 -42.82 4.75 58.23
CA THR A 565 -43.32 4.43 59.58
C THR A 565 -44.31 3.26 59.47
N PRO A 566 -44.15 2.15 60.20
CA PRO A 566 -45.12 1.06 60.13
C PRO A 566 -46.45 1.51 60.75
N ALA A 567 -47.53 1.42 59.98
CA ALA A 567 -48.88 1.51 60.53
C ALA A 567 -49.18 0.22 61.32
N PRO A 568 -49.84 0.30 62.49
CA PRO A 568 -50.14 -0.89 63.29
C PRO A 568 -51.11 -1.80 62.53
N LEU A 569 -50.75 -3.09 62.46
CA LEU A 569 -51.61 -4.17 61.97
C LEU A 569 -52.86 -4.27 62.85
N ALA A 570 -54.03 -4.20 62.22
CA ALA A 570 -55.31 -4.47 62.88
C ALA A 570 -55.46 -5.98 63.11
N ASP A 571 -55.67 -6.37 64.37
CA ASP A 571 -56.11 -7.70 64.77
C ASP A 571 -57.37 -8.10 64.01
N THR A 572 -57.28 -9.19 63.25
CA THR A 572 -58.46 -9.94 62.83
C THR A 572 -58.34 -11.37 63.34
N HIS A 573 -58.69 -11.57 64.60
CA HIS A 573 -59.17 -12.87 65.08
C HIS A 573 -60.58 -13.11 64.52
N ARG A 574 -60.77 -14.19 63.76
CA ARG A 574 -62.07 -14.86 63.62
C ARG A 574 -61.93 -16.29 64.12
N GLY A 575 -62.79 -16.63 65.08
CA GLY A 575 -63.14 -18.02 65.39
C GLY A 575 -64.23 -18.53 64.46
#